data_AF-A0A519GV97-F1
#
_entry.id   AF-A0A519GV97-F1
#
_cell.length_a   1.000
_cell.length_b   1.000
_cell.length_c   1.000
_cell.angle_alpha   90.00
_cell.angle_beta   90.00
_cell.angle_gamma   90.00
#
_symmetry.space_group_name_H-M   'P 1'
#
loop_
_entity.id
_entity.type
_entity.pdbx_description
1 polymer ?
#
loop_
_entity_poly.entity_id
_entity_poly.type
_entity_poly.pdbx_seq_one_letter_code
_entity_poly.pdbx_strand_id
1 'polypeptide(L)'
;YAARELQAAGIQLLVEPINSFDIPGFFLNRTDQALALIDQVGSPNLFVQYDIYHAQRMEGKLGNTLRQHLPRIGHIQLADNPGRGEPGTGEINYRWLFEHIDALGYTGWIGCEYKPRAATLDGLGWRDALTR
;
A
#
# COMPACT_ATOMS: atom_id res chain seq x y z
N TYR A 1 -6.22 -10.59 -20.42
CA TYR A 1 -5.12 -10.40 -21.40
C TYR A 1 -3.81 -10.07 -20.68
N ALA A 2 -3.63 -8.87 -20.10
CA ALA A 2 -2.37 -8.45 -19.46
C ALA A 2 -1.82 -9.44 -18.41
N ALA A 3 -2.67 -9.95 -17.50
CA ALA A 3 -2.22 -10.91 -16.50
C ALA A 3 -1.58 -12.17 -17.10
N ARG A 4 -2.16 -12.71 -18.19
CA ARG A 4 -1.63 -13.87 -18.92
C ARG A 4 -0.27 -13.58 -19.55
N GLU A 5 -0.13 -12.44 -20.21
CA GLU A 5 1.14 -12.06 -20.87
C GLU A 5 2.26 -11.86 -19.82
N LEU A 6 1.95 -11.20 -18.72
CA LEU A 6 2.90 -11.00 -17.62
C LEU A 6 3.24 -12.33 -16.92
N GLN A 7 2.28 -13.24 -16.79
CA GLN A 7 2.53 -14.57 -16.23
C GLN A 7 3.52 -15.35 -17.09
N ALA A 8 3.37 -15.30 -18.42
CA ALA A 8 4.29 -15.94 -19.35
C ALA A 8 5.72 -15.37 -19.26
N ALA A 9 5.85 -14.10 -18.85
CA ALA A 9 7.13 -13.44 -18.60
C ALA A 9 7.65 -13.61 -17.16
N GLY A 10 6.93 -14.30 -16.27
CA GLY A 10 7.31 -14.43 -14.86
C GLY A 10 7.15 -13.15 -14.04
N ILE A 11 6.25 -12.24 -14.45
CA ILE A 11 6.01 -10.94 -13.83
C ILE A 11 4.66 -10.94 -13.09
N GLN A 12 4.65 -10.38 -11.88
CA GLN A 12 3.42 -10.09 -11.15
C GLN A 12 2.76 -8.82 -11.68
N LEU A 13 1.44 -8.88 -11.87
CA LEU A 13 0.60 -7.72 -12.17
C LEU A 13 0.00 -7.20 -10.85
N LEU A 14 0.07 -5.89 -10.65
CA LEU A 14 -0.53 -5.23 -9.50
C LEU A 14 -1.70 -4.35 -9.93
N VAL A 15 -2.72 -4.25 -9.09
CA VAL A 15 -3.78 -3.24 -9.16
C VAL A 15 -3.81 -2.46 -7.85
N GLU A 16 -3.93 -1.14 -7.95
CA GLU A 16 -3.87 -0.23 -6.82
C GLU A 16 -5.22 0.46 -6.63
N PRO A 17 -5.88 0.32 -5.46
CA PRO A 17 -7.00 1.17 -5.10
C PRO A 17 -6.51 2.60 -4.77
N ILE A 18 -7.05 3.60 -5.48
CA ILE A 18 -6.68 5.00 -5.29
C ILE A 18 -7.81 5.77 -4.62
N ASN A 19 -7.46 6.62 -3.65
CA ASN A 19 -8.43 7.44 -2.94
C ASN A 19 -9.13 8.45 -3.86
N SER A 20 -10.44 8.62 -3.67
CA SER A 20 -11.27 9.51 -4.51
C SER A 20 -11.15 10.99 -4.15
N PHE A 21 -10.44 11.34 -3.07
CA PHE A 21 -10.20 12.74 -2.69
C PHE A 21 -9.10 13.36 -3.56
N ASP A 22 -8.02 12.61 -3.80
CA ASP A 22 -6.89 13.03 -4.62
C ASP A 22 -7.16 12.80 -6.11
N ILE A 23 -7.86 11.71 -6.45
CA ILE A 23 -8.26 11.42 -7.84
C ILE A 23 -9.78 11.14 -7.90
N PRO A 24 -10.61 12.19 -7.95
CA PRO A 24 -12.06 12.05 -8.08
C PRO A 24 -12.44 11.24 -9.32
N GLY A 25 -13.35 10.29 -9.16
CA GLY A 25 -13.85 9.43 -10.24
C GLY A 25 -12.94 8.25 -10.60
N PHE A 26 -11.85 8.02 -9.85
CA PHE A 26 -11.03 6.82 -10.07
C PHE A 26 -11.83 5.54 -9.80
N PHE A 27 -11.73 4.58 -10.72
CA PHE A 27 -12.60 3.40 -10.75
C PHE A 27 -12.42 2.50 -9.52
N LEU A 28 -11.17 2.23 -9.14
CA LEU A 28 -10.80 1.29 -8.09
C LEU A 28 -10.33 2.07 -6.86
N ASN A 29 -11.09 2.06 -5.76
CA ASN A 29 -10.82 2.97 -4.63
C ASN A 29 -10.87 2.33 -3.23
N ARG A 30 -11.11 1.02 -3.15
CA ARG A 30 -11.10 0.26 -1.89
C ARG A 30 -10.44 -1.10 -2.07
N THR A 31 -9.90 -1.64 -0.98
CA THR A 31 -9.25 -2.95 -0.98
C THR A 31 -10.25 -4.07 -1.27
N ASP A 32 -11.46 -3.99 -0.70
CA ASP A 32 -12.53 -4.97 -0.93
C ASP A 32 -12.93 -5.07 -2.42
N GLN A 33 -13.05 -3.93 -3.09
CA GLN A 33 -13.32 -3.83 -4.52
C GLN A 33 -12.20 -4.44 -5.36
N ALA A 34 -10.93 -4.20 -4.99
CA ALA A 34 -9.79 -4.78 -5.67
C ALA A 34 -9.76 -6.30 -5.55
N LEU A 35 -9.98 -6.83 -4.35
CA LEU A 35 -10.03 -8.27 -4.13
C LEU A 35 -11.16 -8.93 -4.94
N ALA A 36 -12.35 -8.32 -4.95
CA ALA A 36 -13.47 -8.80 -5.76
C ALA A 36 -13.13 -8.81 -7.27
N LEU A 37 -12.42 -7.78 -7.75
CA LEU A 37 -11.96 -7.71 -9.13
C LEU A 37 -10.92 -8.80 -9.44
N ILE A 38 -9.96 -9.03 -8.54
CA ILE A 38 -8.95 -10.08 -8.72
C ILE A 38 -9.62 -11.46 -8.75
N ASP A 39 -10.61 -11.70 -7.89
CA ASP A 39 -11.36 -12.95 -7.87
C ASP A 39 -12.15 -13.16 -9.17
N GLN A 40 -12.74 -12.11 -9.74
CA GLN A 40 -13.41 -12.17 -11.04
C GLN A 40 -12.44 -12.44 -12.19
N VAL A 41 -11.24 -11.87 -12.15
CA VAL A 41 -10.20 -12.13 -13.15
C VAL A 41 -9.65 -13.56 -13.05
N GLY A 42 -9.59 -14.13 -11.84
CA GLY A 42 -9.19 -15.52 -11.60
C GLY A 42 -7.74 -15.82 -11.96
N SER A 43 -6.87 -14.81 -11.95
CA SER A 43 -5.47 -14.94 -12.34
C SER A 43 -4.55 -15.13 -11.13
N PRO A 44 -3.61 -16.10 -11.16
CA PRO A 44 -2.73 -16.39 -10.03
C PRO A 44 -1.54 -15.41 -9.91
N ASN A 45 -1.26 -14.58 -10.92
CA ASN A 45 -0.17 -13.59 -10.89
C ASN A 45 -0.68 -12.15 -10.72
N LEU A 46 -1.93 -11.96 -10.31
CA LEU A 46 -2.54 -10.66 -10.07
C LEU A 46 -2.74 -10.42 -8.56
N PHE A 47 -2.21 -9.30 -8.07
CA PHE A 47 -2.20 -8.95 -6.65
C PHE A 47 -2.61 -7.49 -6.42
N VAL A 48 -2.91 -7.15 -5.17
CA VAL A 48 -3.14 -5.77 -4.74
C VAL A 48 -1.79 -5.08 -4.49
N GLN A 49 -1.63 -3.86 -4.98
CA GLN A 49 -0.68 -2.88 -4.44
C GLN A 49 -1.40 -2.12 -3.33
N TYR A 50 -0.99 -2.37 -2.09
CA TYR A 50 -1.63 -1.81 -0.90
C TYR A 50 -0.91 -0.53 -0.49
N ASP A 51 -1.38 0.60 -1.02
CA ASP A 51 -0.94 1.91 -0.57
C ASP A 51 -1.66 2.29 0.74
N ILE A 52 -0.89 2.43 1.81
CA ILE A 52 -1.38 2.71 3.17
C ILE A 52 -2.10 4.07 3.23
N TYR A 53 -1.63 5.07 2.47
CA TYR A 53 -2.22 6.39 2.46
C TYR A 53 -3.60 6.38 1.76
N HIS A 54 -3.71 5.72 0.61
CA HIS A 54 -4.99 5.54 -0.07
C HIS A 54 -5.98 4.74 0.79
N ALA A 55 -5.53 3.65 1.41
CA ALA A 55 -6.35 2.85 2.31
C ALA A 55 -6.80 3.63 3.56
N GLN A 56 -5.91 4.39 4.21
CA GLN A 56 -6.29 5.18 5.39
C GLN A 56 -7.37 6.22 5.05
N ARG A 57 -7.26 6.86 3.88
CA ARG A 57 -8.25 7.86 3.43
C ARG A 57 -9.61 7.27 3.08
N MET A 58 -9.66 6.03 2.62
CA MET A 58 -10.89 5.42 2.09
C MET A 58 -11.57 4.46 3.06
N GLU A 59 -10.82 3.76 3.90
CA GLU A 59 -11.32 2.61 4.65
C GLU A 59 -10.75 2.43 6.06
N GLY A 60 -9.53 2.92 6.33
CA GLY A 60 -8.86 2.74 7.61
C GLY A 60 -8.60 1.27 7.95
N LYS A 61 -8.61 0.93 9.25
CA LYS A 61 -8.43 -0.46 9.76
C LYS A 61 -7.19 -1.19 9.21
N LEU A 62 -6.12 -0.43 8.92
CA LEU A 62 -4.92 -0.86 8.19
C LEU A 62 -4.36 -2.20 8.69
N GLY A 63 -4.14 -2.33 10.00
CA GLY A 63 -3.59 -3.57 10.57
C GLY A 63 -4.49 -4.80 10.39
N ASN A 64 -5.82 -4.64 10.45
CA ASN A 64 -6.75 -5.74 10.23
C ASN A 64 -6.80 -6.12 8.74
N THR A 65 -6.84 -5.14 7.85
CA THR A 65 -6.81 -5.35 6.39
C THR A 65 -5.55 -6.09 5.98
N LEU A 66 -4.37 -5.65 6.45
CA LEU A 66 -3.10 -6.32 6.22
C LEU A 66 -3.11 -7.75 6.75
N ARG A 67 -3.54 -7.97 8.01
CA ARG A 67 -3.62 -9.31 8.60
C ARG A 67 -4.49 -10.27 7.78
N GLN A 68 -5.62 -9.78 7.29
CA GLN A 68 -6.59 -10.60 6.56
C GLN A 68 -6.14 -10.88 5.12
N HIS A 69 -5.48 -9.93 4.48
CA HIS A 69 -5.27 -9.94 3.04
C HIS A 69 -3.81 -10.00 2.59
N LEU A 70 -2.84 -10.12 3.50
CA LEU A 70 -1.42 -10.17 3.14
C LEU A 70 -1.09 -11.17 2.01
N PRO A 71 -1.65 -12.40 1.96
CA PRO A 71 -1.39 -13.34 0.86
C PRO A 71 -1.86 -12.86 -0.53
N ARG A 72 -2.65 -11.80 -0.59
CA ARG A 72 -3.20 -11.19 -1.82
C ARG A 72 -2.53 -9.84 -2.14
N ILE A 73 -1.59 -9.39 -1.33
CA ILE A 73 -0.87 -8.13 -1.49
C ILE A 73 0.54 -8.40 -2.05
N GLY A 74 0.84 -7.84 -3.21
CA GLY A 74 2.13 -8.01 -3.88
C GLY A 74 3.13 -6.91 -3.53
N HIS A 75 2.65 -5.70 -3.24
CA HIS A 75 3.48 -4.55 -2.88
C HIS A 75 2.76 -3.67 -1.86
N ILE A 76 3.51 -3.02 -0.98
CA ILE A 76 2.99 -2.03 -0.03
C ILE A 76 3.65 -0.68 -0.33
N GLN A 77 2.89 0.40 -0.26
CA GLN A 77 3.43 1.76 -0.29
C GLN A 77 3.01 2.52 0.96
N LEU A 78 3.77 3.56 1.30
CA LEU A 78 3.50 4.42 2.45
C LEU A 78 3.56 5.91 2.10
N ALA A 79 2.69 6.66 2.78
CA ALA A 79 2.79 8.09 3.05
C ALA A 79 1.91 8.39 4.26
N ASP A 80 2.20 9.45 5.00
CA ASP A 80 1.39 9.77 6.17
C ASP A 80 0.06 10.45 5.81
N ASN A 81 -0.96 10.25 6.64
CA ASN A 81 -2.28 10.84 6.47
C ASN A 81 -2.49 11.97 7.50
N PRO A 82 -3.08 13.13 7.15
CA PRO A 82 -3.71 13.48 5.85
C PRO A 82 -2.78 14.15 4.83
N GLY A 83 -1.53 14.47 5.18
CA GLY A 83 -0.66 15.33 4.37
C GLY A 83 0.06 14.67 3.20
N ARG A 84 0.04 13.33 3.08
CA ARG A 84 0.86 12.54 2.16
C ARG A 84 2.37 12.83 2.34
N GLY A 85 2.79 13.11 3.57
CA GLY A 85 4.16 13.46 3.94
C GLY A 85 4.95 12.27 4.48
N GLU A 86 6.12 12.54 5.06
CA GLU A 86 6.99 11.54 5.70
C GLU A 86 6.24 10.77 6.81
N PRO A 87 6.51 9.47 7.02
CA PRO A 87 6.01 8.73 8.18
C PRO A 87 6.27 9.44 9.51
N GLY A 88 5.23 9.60 10.34
CA GLY A 88 5.27 10.27 11.64
C GLY A 88 4.92 11.75 11.60
N THR A 89 4.48 12.27 10.45
CA THR A 89 4.00 13.65 10.30
C THR A 89 2.49 13.81 10.51
N GLY A 90 1.77 12.68 10.59
CA GLY A 90 0.32 12.62 10.62
C GLY A 90 -0.22 11.67 11.69
N GLU A 91 -1.38 11.09 11.40
CA GLU A 91 -2.19 10.33 12.38
C GLU A 91 -1.82 8.84 12.49
N ILE A 92 -0.99 8.32 11.57
CA ILE A 92 -0.68 6.89 11.51
C ILE A 92 0.50 6.56 12.43
N ASN A 93 0.30 5.63 13.36
CA ASN A 93 1.41 5.07 14.15
C ASN A 93 2.23 4.06 13.31
N TYR A 94 3.17 4.58 12.54
CA TYR A 94 4.01 3.78 11.64
C TYR A 94 4.94 2.80 12.36
N ARG A 95 5.41 3.10 13.58
CA ARG A 95 6.22 2.13 14.35
C ARG A 95 5.45 0.84 14.57
N TRP A 96 4.25 0.96 15.14
CA TRP A 96 3.39 -0.19 15.38
C TRP A 96 3.01 -0.89 14.07
N LEU A 97 2.75 -0.12 13.00
CA LEU A 97 2.36 -0.68 11.71
C LEU A 97 3.49 -1.49 11.07
N PHE A 98 4.74 -1.03 11.15
CA PHE A 98 5.90 -1.79 10.66
C PHE A 98 6.11 -3.08 11.47
N GLU A 99 6.10 -3.01 12.80
CA GLU A 99 6.18 -4.20 13.66
C GLU A 99 5.07 -5.21 13.36
N HIS A 100 3.85 -4.72 13.07
CA HIS A 100 2.73 -5.56 12.68
C HIS A 100 2.91 -6.18 11.29
N ILE A 101 3.43 -5.45 10.31
CA ILE A 101 3.75 -5.98 8.97
C ILE A 101 4.83 -7.08 9.07
N ASP A 102 5.88 -6.85 9.87
CA ASP A 102 6.93 -7.83 10.13
C ASP A 102 6.38 -9.09 10.82
N ALA A 103 5.53 -8.92 11.83
CA ALA A 103 4.90 -10.03 12.55
C ALA A 103 3.96 -10.87 11.67
N LEU A 104 3.40 -10.28 10.60
CA LEU A 104 2.62 -11.00 9.59
C LEU A 104 3.51 -11.72 8.56
N GLY A 105 4.81 -11.46 8.54
CA GLY A 105 5.77 -12.12 7.66
C GLY A 105 5.81 -11.57 6.24
N TYR A 106 5.51 -10.27 6.05
CA TYR A 106 5.69 -9.65 4.74
C TYR A 106 7.18 -9.55 4.39
N THR A 107 7.57 -10.11 3.25
CA THR A 107 8.97 -10.11 2.79
C THR A 107 9.21 -9.25 1.54
N GLY A 108 8.19 -8.52 1.11
CA GLY A 108 8.28 -7.64 -0.05
C GLY A 108 8.84 -6.26 0.31
N TRP A 109 8.84 -5.36 -0.68
CA TRP A 109 9.29 -3.98 -0.49
C TRP A 109 8.15 -3.08 -0.01
N ILE A 110 8.48 -2.11 0.84
CA ILE A 110 7.59 -0.99 1.18
C ILE A 110 8.09 0.27 0.45
N GLY A 111 7.33 0.71 -0.55
CA GLY A 111 7.62 1.91 -1.34
C GLY A 111 7.35 3.20 -0.56
N CYS A 112 8.28 4.15 -0.58
CA CYS A 112 8.14 5.43 0.11
C CYS A 112 7.57 6.51 -0.83
N GLU A 113 6.25 6.45 -1.12
CA GLU A 113 5.57 7.33 -2.07
C GLU A 113 4.90 8.54 -1.39
N TYR A 114 5.70 9.36 -0.72
CA TYR A 114 5.24 10.61 -0.10
C TYR A 114 5.79 11.84 -0.82
N LYS A 115 5.19 12.99 -0.54
CA LYS A 115 5.68 14.32 -0.94
C LYS A 115 6.56 14.86 0.20
N PRO A 116 7.89 14.96 0.03
CA PRO A 116 8.73 15.51 1.08
C PRO A 116 8.27 16.92 1.48
N ARG A 117 8.25 17.20 2.78
CA ARG A 117 7.83 18.52 3.29
C ARG A 117 8.82 19.65 2.97
N ALA A 118 10.08 19.28 2.77
CA ALA A 118 11.19 20.17 2.44
C ALA A 118 12.10 19.47 1.43
N ALA A 119 13.40 19.77 1.41
CA ALA A 119 14.34 18.98 0.62
C ALA A 119 14.30 17.52 1.11
N THR A 120 14.33 16.56 0.18
CA THR A 120 14.16 15.13 0.51
C THR A 120 15.07 14.66 1.63
N LEU A 121 16.34 15.09 1.62
CA LEU A 121 17.33 14.67 2.62
C LEU A 121 17.00 15.16 4.04
N ASP A 122 16.35 16.31 4.17
CA ASP A 122 15.98 16.89 5.47
C ASP A 122 14.91 16.06 6.18
N GLY A 123 14.09 15.33 5.42
CA GLY A 123 12.99 14.51 5.92
C GLY A 123 13.36 13.07 6.27
N LEU A 124 14.55 12.58 5.95
CA LEU A 124 14.87 11.13 6.04
C LEU A 124 15.09 10.60 7.47
N GLY A 125 15.04 11.44 8.50
CA GLY A 125 15.25 11.04 9.90
C GLY A 125 14.27 9.99 10.42
N TRP A 126 13.07 9.88 9.80
CA TRP A 126 12.09 8.86 10.17
C TRP A 126 12.62 7.43 9.97
N ARG A 127 13.55 7.21 9.05
CA ARG A 127 14.14 5.88 8.79
C ARG A 127 14.83 5.36 10.04
N ASP A 128 15.77 6.14 10.58
CA ASP A 128 16.45 5.79 11.82
C ASP A 128 15.51 5.71 13.02
N ALA A 129 14.50 6.58 13.07
CA ALA A 129 13.58 6.60 14.18
C ALA A 129 12.64 5.38 14.18
N LEU A 130 12.17 4.91 13.02
CA LEU A 130 11.07 3.94 12.91
C LEU A 130 11.49 2.55 12.46
N THR A 131 12.67 2.38 11.86
CA THR A 131 13.13 1.09 11.30
C THR A 131 14.30 0.48 12.07
N ARG A 132 14.48 0.85 13.34
CA ARG A 132 15.47 0.27 14.25
C ARG A 132 14.81 -0.65 15.26
#